data_AF-A0A2G2F6D0-F1
#
_entry.id   AF-A0A2G2F6D0-F1
#
_cell.length_a   1.000
_cell.length_b   1.000
_cell.length_c   1.000
_cell.angle_alpha   90.00
_cell.angle_beta   90.00
_cell.angle_gamma   90.00
#
_symmetry.space_group_name_H-M   'P 1'
#
loop_
_entity.id
_entity.type
_entity.pdbx_description
1 polymer ?
#
loop_
_entity_poly.entity_id
_entity_poly.type
_entity_poly.pdbx_seq_one_letter_code
_entity_poly.pdbx_strand_id
1 'polypeptide(L)'
;MQAPTSPASSILGLQPSSVLSPKSYQALEAALYSNFIGENGNAIIPNNFALEFTPYWTKNHSLSLDEYLYPKGFMDQIIRNSSFSIASTQNFQLGDSSATNGLAFGYRTTFYLGNKKDREEIENYKSSLASNQLITSLIGSEAESLLVNQKVANIAEFIEKIKSTIETTINRNLSDLETVQKKSLIDEIIIEVSKLSLDINNYDSFLNSFNNIIDNKLKSKLLFNNYKEYIMDRQGWSVDLAYASLLSFPTNNFNLSYVPRHSFWLTPTYRFKDKFKFLKIMGVIRYEWYNMDYFKKYFVDSKIYENNIDYGFAISTEFDKFSIKFELVGRRSETEIPVGTDSEGNELYKRENSSDFQYLGSFNYNLSDQIILSYSLGNRFQPILNPDNTLVSLLSLNFGFGTPTEKTLDLMK
;
A
#
# COMPACT_ATOMS: atom_id res chain seq x y z
N MET A 1 14.59 -5.83 2.58
CA MET A 1 14.65 -4.38 2.62
C MET A 1 13.88 -3.85 1.42
N GLN A 2 12.89 -3.00 1.64
CA GLN A 2 12.07 -2.37 0.59
C GLN A 2 12.19 -0.86 0.71
N ALA A 3 11.84 -0.10 -0.33
CA ALA A 3 11.66 1.34 -0.20
C ALA A 3 10.77 1.63 1.02
N PRO A 4 11.24 2.42 1.99
CA PRO A 4 10.48 2.68 3.20
C PRO A 4 9.19 3.42 2.85
N THR A 5 8.10 3.07 3.56
CA THR A 5 6.82 3.79 3.41
C THR A 5 6.98 5.26 3.82
N SER A 6 7.71 5.50 4.92
CA SER A 6 8.16 6.82 5.37
C SER A 6 9.70 6.91 5.33
N PRO A 7 10.30 7.42 4.22
CA PRO A 7 11.75 7.54 4.10
C PRO A 7 12.40 8.39 5.20
N ALA A 8 11.72 9.45 5.66
CA ALA A 8 12.20 10.28 6.76
C ALA A 8 12.35 9.48 8.08
N SER A 9 11.35 8.68 8.44
CA SER A 9 11.42 7.84 9.65
C SER A 9 12.53 6.79 9.52
N SER A 10 12.65 6.20 8.34
CA SER A 10 13.68 5.20 8.04
C SER A 10 15.09 5.76 8.15
N ILE A 11 15.36 6.98 7.66
CA ILE A 11 16.69 7.60 7.76
C ILE A 11 16.98 8.16 9.17
N LEU A 12 15.99 8.26 10.05
CA LEU A 12 16.25 8.49 11.47
C LEU A 12 16.50 7.19 12.24
N GLY A 13 16.15 6.04 11.66
CA GLY A 13 16.14 4.77 12.38
C GLY A 13 15.04 4.70 13.43
N LEU A 14 13.98 5.50 13.29
CA LEU A 14 12.85 5.50 14.21
C LEU A 14 11.82 4.46 13.77
N GLN A 15 11.26 3.77 14.75
CA GLN A 15 9.93 3.17 14.65
C GLN A 15 8.96 4.17 15.28
N PRO A 16 8.37 5.10 14.49
CA PRO A 16 7.50 6.11 15.07
C PRO A 16 6.32 5.44 15.78
N SER A 17 5.96 5.94 16.96
CA SER A 17 4.78 5.47 17.70
C SER A 17 3.48 5.76 16.96
N SER A 18 3.48 6.78 16.10
CA SER A 18 2.37 7.13 15.21
C SER A 18 2.89 7.89 13.99
N VAL A 19 2.37 7.57 12.81
CA VAL A 19 2.58 8.36 11.59
C VAL A 19 1.30 9.14 11.32
N LEU A 20 1.38 10.47 11.30
CA LEU A 20 0.26 11.32 10.88
C LEU A 20 0.19 11.36 9.35
N SER A 21 -0.97 11.03 8.79
CA SER A 21 -1.22 11.09 7.34
C SER A 21 -2.37 12.05 7.03
N PRO A 22 -2.15 13.37 7.11
CA PRO A 22 -3.19 14.37 6.86
C PRO A 22 -3.78 14.23 5.46
N LYS A 23 -5.12 14.24 5.39
CA LYS A 23 -5.89 14.06 4.14
C LYS A 23 -6.26 15.38 3.45
N SER A 24 -5.89 16.53 4.02
CA SER A 24 -6.17 17.86 3.48
C SER A 24 -5.05 18.84 3.85
N TYR A 25 -4.98 19.97 3.14
CA TYR A 25 -4.01 21.03 3.47
C TYR A 25 -4.24 21.62 4.86
N GLN A 26 -5.49 21.79 5.27
CA GLN A 26 -5.83 22.28 6.61
C GLN A 26 -5.40 21.30 7.70
N ALA A 27 -5.58 19.99 7.45
CA ALA A 27 -5.11 18.96 8.38
C ALA A 27 -3.58 18.91 8.45
N LEU A 28 -2.90 19.12 7.31
CA LEU A 28 -1.44 19.23 7.26
C LEU A 28 -0.96 20.45 8.06
N GLU A 29 -1.54 21.62 7.82
CA GLU A 29 -1.21 22.85 8.53
C GLU A 29 -1.45 22.71 10.03
N ALA A 30 -2.60 22.17 10.43
CA ALA A 30 -2.91 21.90 11.83
C ALA A 30 -1.91 20.91 12.46
N ALA A 31 -1.54 19.85 11.74
CA ALA A 31 -0.55 18.88 12.21
C ALA A 31 0.84 19.52 12.38
N LEU A 32 1.27 20.36 11.45
CA LEU A 32 2.54 21.08 11.55
C LEU A 32 2.50 22.09 12.70
N TYR A 33 1.47 22.93 12.77
CA TYR A 33 1.32 23.95 13.80
C TYR A 33 1.29 23.34 15.21
N SER A 34 0.44 22.34 15.43
CA SER A 34 0.27 21.72 16.75
C SER A 34 1.50 20.95 17.25
N ASN A 35 2.37 20.48 16.36
CA ASN A 35 3.53 19.68 16.74
C ASN A 35 4.85 20.47 16.73
N PHE A 36 4.97 21.51 15.89
CA PHE A 36 6.20 22.31 15.78
C PHE A 36 6.14 23.65 16.50
N ILE A 37 5.00 24.04 17.08
CA ILE A 37 4.87 25.28 17.86
C ILE A 37 4.53 24.91 19.30
N GLY A 38 5.43 25.25 20.23
CA GLY A 38 5.24 25.02 21.65
C GLY A 38 4.21 25.97 22.27
N GLU A 39 3.82 25.70 23.52
CA GLU A 39 2.81 26.47 24.27
C GLU A 39 3.09 27.99 24.33
N ASN A 40 4.36 28.38 24.24
CA ASN A 40 4.81 29.77 24.28
C ASN A 40 4.98 30.40 22.88
N GLY A 41 4.55 29.74 21.81
CA GLY A 41 4.70 30.22 20.42
C GLY A 41 6.11 30.01 19.82
N ASN A 42 7.03 29.38 20.54
CA ASN A 42 8.38 29.08 20.05
C ASN A 42 8.38 27.83 19.17
N ALA A 43 9.21 27.84 18.13
CA ALA A 43 9.43 26.66 17.30
C ALA A 43 10.12 25.55 18.10
N ILE A 44 9.55 24.34 18.06
CA ILE A 44 10.08 23.13 18.70
C ILE A 44 10.20 22.01 17.65
N ILE A 45 11.19 21.14 17.81
CA ILE A 45 11.23 19.87 17.06
C ILE A 45 10.42 18.86 17.87
N PRO A 46 9.34 18.26 17.36
CA PRO A 46 8.58 17.29 18.14
C PRO A 46 9.38 16.01 18.34
N ASN A 47 9.21 15.36 19.50
CA ASN A 47 9.86 14.09 19.79
C ASN A 47 9.05 12.93 19.21
N ASN A 48 9.73 11.94 18.59
CA ASN A 48 9.14 10.73 18.00
C ASN A 48 7.97 10.99 17.06
N PHE A 49 8.08 12.06 16.27
CA PHE A 49 7.05 12.49 15.34
C PHE A 49 7.37 11.98 13.94
N ALA A 50 6.33 11.53 13.23
CA ALA A 50 6.40 11.22 11.81
C ALA A 50 5.13 11.70 11.13
N LEU A 51 5.30 12.33 9.98
CA LEU A 51 4.23 12.83 9.13
C LEU A 51 4.49 12.38 7.69
N GLU A 52 3.45 11.92 7.02
CA GLU A 52 3.47 11.55 5.61
C GLU A 52 2.34 12.28 4.86
N PHE A 53 2.67 12.87 3.72
CA PHE A 53 1.79 13.74 2.97
C PHE A 53 1.84 13.43 1.48
N THR A 54 0.67 13.21 0.88
CA THR A 54 0.52 12.95 -0.55
C THR A 54 -0.25 14.10 -1.21
N PRO A 55 0.43 15.12 -1.77
CA PRO A 55 -0.20 16.38 -2.16
C PRO A 55 -1.34 16.22 -3.16
N TYR A 56 -1.18 15.35 -4.17
CA TYR A 56 -2.19 15.14 -5.19
C TYR A 56 -3.53 14.68 -4.59
N TRP A 57 -3.50 13.77 -3.62
CA TRP A 57 -4.72 13.19 -3.03
C TRP A 57 -5.39 14.07 -1.98
N THR A 58 -4.89 15.28 -1.72
CA THR A 58 -5.52 16.24 -0.80
C THR A 58 -6.75 16.94 -1.36
N LYS A 59 -6.93 16.87 -2.68
CA LYS A 59 -8.06 17.44 -3.40
C LYS A 59 -8.74 16.34 -4.20
N ASN A 60 -10.05 16.49 -4.37
CA ASN A 60 -10.77 15.61 -5.28
C ASN A 60 -10.45 16.03 -6.72
N HIS A 61 -9.90 15.10 -7.50
CA HIS A 61 -9.57 15.30 -8.91
C HIS A 61 -10.61 14.71 -9.87
N SER A 62 -11.72 14.16 -9.35
CA SER A 62 -12.81 13.57 -10.14
C SER A 62 -12.31 12.56 -11.19
N LEU A 63 -11.30 11.77 -10.83
CA LEU A 63 -10.72 10.78 -11.72
C LEU A 63 -11.70 9.63 -11.96
N SER A 64 -11.83 9.24 -13.23
CA SER A 64 -12.38 7.94 -13.55
C SER A 64 -11.43 6.82 -13.09
N LEU A 65 -11.96 5.61 -12.92
CA LEU A 65 -11.16 4.44 -12.57
C LEU A 65 -10.08 4.16 -13.61
N ASP A 66 -10.38 4.38 -14.89
CA ASP A 66 -9.41 4.20 -15.98
C ASP A 66 -8.28 5.22 -15.90
N GLU A 67 -8.59 6.48 -15.63
CA GLU A 67 -7.58 7.50 -15.42
C GLU A 67 -6.73 7.21 -14.19
N TYR A 68 -7.33 6.66 -13.13
CA TYR A 68 -6.61 6.24 -11.92
C TYR A 68 -5.62 5.11 -12.23
N LEU A 69 -6.07 4.06 -12.92
CA LEU A 69 -5.27 2.85 -13.20
C LEU A 69 -4.24 3.06 -14.33
N TYR A 70 -4.51 3.97 -15.25
CA TYR A 70 -3.68 4.26 -16.43
C TYR A 70 -3.37 5.75 -16.57
N PRO A 71 -2.44 6.28 -15.76
CA PRO A 71 -1.95 7.63 -15.89
C PRO A 71 -1.42 7.91 -17.30
N LYS A 72 -1.61 9.15 -17.79
CA LYS A 72 -1.33 9.53 -19.19
C LYS A 72 0.15 9.45 -19.57
N GLY A 73 1.04 9.48 -18.58
CA GLY A 73 2.49 9.37 -18.78
C GLY A 73 3.26 9.33 -17.46
N PHE A 74 4.59 9.34 -17.57
CA PHE A 74 5.50 9.23 -16.42
C PHE A 74 5.36 10.38 -15.42
N MET A 75 5.22 11.62 -15.89
CA MET A 75 5.04 12.78 -15.01
C MET A 75 3.72 12.74 -14.25
N ASP A 76 2.66 12.22 -14.86
CA ASP A 76 1.37 12.04 -14.22
C ASP A 76 1.48 11.03 -13.06
N GLN A 77 2.24 9.94 -13.25
CA GLN A 77 2.56 9.01 -12.16
C GLN A 77 3.38 9.66 -11.05
N ILE A 78 4.41 10.46 -11.39
CA ILE A 78 5.21 11.19 -10.39
C ILE A 78 4.28 12.03 -9.53
N ILE A 79 3.47 12.89 -10.14
CA ILE A 79 2.63 13.84 -9.42
C ILE A 79 1.63 13.10 -8.52
N ARG A 80 0.95 12.07 -9.06
CA ARG A 80 -0.06 11.30 -8.34
C ARG A 80 0.50 10.44 -7.21
N ASN A 81 1.67 9.84 -7.42
CA ASN A 81 2.26 8.90 -6.47
C ASN A 81 3.31 9.55 -5.57
N SER A 82 3.53 10.86 -5.69
CA SER A 82 4.44 11.61 -4.82
C SER A 82 3.93 11.61 -3.37
N SER A 83 4.76 11.08 -2.49
CA SER A 83 4.62 11.15 -1.04
C SER A 83 5.83 11.86 -0.44
N PHE A 84 5.58 12.79 0.46
CA PHE A 84 6.58 13.52 1.22
C PHE A 84 6.48 13.10 2.67
N SER A 85 7.61 12.93 3.33
CA SER A 85 7.63 12.58 4.75
C SER A 85 8.53 13.52 5.52
N ILE A 86 8.15 13.79 6.76
CA ILE A 86 8.93 14.52 7.75
C ILE A 86 8.92 13.66 9.00
N ALA A 87 10.07 13.50 9.64
CA ALA A 87 10.15 12.81 10.91
C ALA A 87 11.15 13.50 11.83
N SER A 88 10.98 13.36 13.13
CA SER A 88 11.87 13.96 14.10
C SER A 88 11.97 13.17 15.40
N THR A 89 13.09 13.36 16.08
CA THR A 89 13.39 12.81 17.40
C THR A 89 14.20 13.81 18.20
N GLN A 90 14.05 13.75 19.52
CA GLN A 90 14.79 14.59 20.44
C GLN A 90 15.72 13.78 21.33
N ASN A 91 16.78 14.45 21.79
CA ASN A 91 17.64 13.99 22.88
C ASN A 91 18.24 12.59 22.68
N PHE A 92 18.53 12.19 21.44
CA PHE A 92 19.37 11.00 21.25
C PHE A 92 20.83 11.37 21.50
N GLN A 93 21.60 10.40 21.99
CA GLN A 93 23.01 10.61 22.30
C GLN A 93 23.88 10.32 21.08
N LEU A 94 24.82 11.22 20.82
CA LEU A 94 25.93 10.96 19.91
C LEU A 94 27.00 10.09 20.60
N GLY A 95 28.00 9.63 19.84
CA GLY A 95 29.10 8.83 20.39
C GLY A 95 29.92 9.54 21.46
N ASP A 96 29.99 10.88 21.41
CA ASP A 96 30.59 11.73 22.43
C ASP A 96 29.65 12.04 23.62
N SER A 97 28.51 11.35 23.71
CA SER A 97 27.44 11.55 24.71
C SER A 97 26.69 12.89 24.62
N SER A 98 26.94 13.72 23.60
CA SER A 98 26.18 14.95 23.43
C SER A 98 24.72 14.65 23.05
N ALA A 99 23.79 15.35 23.69
CA ALA A 99 22.38 15.28 23.33
C ALA A 99 22.15 16.03 22.01
N THR A 100 21.40 15.42 21.10
CA THR A 100 21.11 15.98 19.79
C THR A 100 19.66 15.76 19.39
N ASN A 101 19.17 16.68 18.57
CA ASN A 101 17.87 16.57 17.91
C ASN A 101 18.06 16.20 16.45
N GLY A 102 17.11 15.43 15.92
CA GLY A 102 17.12 14.95 14.54
C GLY A 102 15.85 15.39 13.83
N LEU A 103 15.99 15.90 12.61
CA LEU A 103 14.90 16.18 11.70
C LEU A 103 15.22 15.54 10.36
N ALA A 104 14.33 14.73 9.82
CA ALA A 104 14.51 14.12 8.52
C ALA A 104 13.40 14.48 7.57
N PHE A 105 13.77 14.54 6.30
CA PHE A 105 12.87 14.76 5.18
C PHE A 105 12.99 13.58 4.23
N GLY A 106 11.87 13.19 3.64
CA GLY A 106 11.82 12.09 2.71
C GLY A 106 10.88 12.39 1.55
N TYR A 107 11.19 11.82 0.40
CA TYR A 107 10.37 11.82 -0.79
C TYR A 107 10.26 10.38 -1.29
N ARG A 108 9.08 9.98 -1.75
CA ARG A 108 8.82 8.70 -2.37
C ARG A 108 7.89 8.87 -3.56
N THR A 109 8.11 8.07 -4.59
CA THR A 109 7.15 7.87 -5.66
C THR A 109 7.19 6.43 -6.15
N THR A 110 6.12 6.01 -6.81
CA THR A 110 5.95 4.64 -7.30
C THR A 110 5.50 4.69 -8.75
N PHE A 111 6.12 3.89 -9.59
CA PHE A 111 5.74 3.71 -10.97
C PHE A 111 5.09 2.35 -11.15
N TYR A 112 3.88 2.33 -11.67
CA TYR A 112 3.21 1.10 -12.10
C TYR A 112 3.43 0.92 -13.59
N LEU A 113 4.09 -0.17 -13.94
CA LEU A 113 4.40 -0.53 -15.31
C LEU A 113 3.38 -1.57 -15.78
N GLY A 114 2.14 -1.09 -15.96
CA GLY A 114 1.02 -1.91 -16.43
C GLY A 114 1.36 -2.58 -17.76
N ASN A 115 0.98 -3.85 -17.90
CA ASN A 115 1.18 -4.61 -19.13
C ASN A 115 -0.16 -4.82 -19.86
N LYS A 116 -0.11 -5.31 -21.11
CA LYS A 116 -1.32 -5.54 -21.91
C LYS A 116 -2.31 -6.50 -21.23
N LYS A 117 -1.81 -7.54 -20.56
CA LYS A 117 -2.64 -8.55 -19.89
C LYS A 117 -3.38 -7.97 -18.69
N ASP A 118 -2.73 -7.09 -17.92
CA ASP A 118 -3.36 -6.37 -16.81
C ASP A 118 -4.51 -5.48 -17.29
N ARG A 119 -4.34 -4.83 -18.46
CA ARG A 119 -5.41 -4.09 -19.13
C ARG A 119 -6.57 -4.97 -19.56
N GLU A 120 -6.26 -6.08 -20.23
CA GLU A 120 -7.26 -7.05 -20.67
C GLU A 120 -8.07 -7.60 -19.47
N GLU A 121 -7.41 -7.92 -18.36
CA GLU A 121 -8.07 -8.42 -17.15
C GLU A 121 -9.00 -7.37 -16.52
N ILE A 122 -8.55 -6.12 -16.40
CA ILE A 122 -9.38 -5.00 -15.88
C ILE A 122 -10.59 -4.74 -16.78
N GLU A 123 -10.40 -4.75 -18.10
CA GLU A 123 -11.52 -4.60 -19.04
C GLU A 123 -12.49 -5.78 -18.99
N ASN A 124 -12.00 -7.02 -18.78
CA ASN A 124 -12.87 -8.17 -18.58
C ASN A 124 -13.75 -7.98 -17.33
N TYR A 125 -13.17 -7.60 -16.19
CA TYR A 125 -13.94 -7.31 -14.98
C TYR A 125 -14.98 -6.20 -15.20
N LYS A 126 -14.58 -5.09 -15.84
CA LYS A 126 -15.49 -3.99 -16.15
C LYS A 126 -16.63 -4.42 -17.06
N SER A 127 -16.32 -5.17 -18.12
CA SER A 127 -17.30 -5.68 -19.08
C SER A 127 -18.29 -6.61 -18.38
N SER A 128 -17.82 -7.58 -17.60
CA SER A 128 -18.69 -8.50 -16.87
C SER A 128 -19.55 -7.79 -15.82
N LEU A 129 -19.00 -6.80 -15.10
CA LEU A 129 -19.77 -5.99 -14.14
C LEU A 129 -20.83 -5.14 -14.83
N ALA A 130 -20.49 -4.50 -15.96
CA ALA A 130 -21.42 -3.71 -16.75
C ALA A 130 -22.54 -4.58 -17.34
N SER A 131 -22.20 -5.77 -17.84
CA SER A 131 -23.19 -6.76 -18.30
C SER A 131 -24.12 -7.19 -17.17
N ASN A 132 -23.60 -7.50 -15.98
CA ASN A 132 -24.44 -7.85 -14.83
C ASN A 132 -25.38 -6.71 -14.44
N GLN A 133 -24.86 -5.48 -14.35
CA GLN A 133 -25.68 -4.31 -14.03
C GLN A 133 -26.76 -4.07 -15.09
N LEU A 134 -26.43 -4.21 -16.38
CA LEU A 134 -27.39 -4.10 -17.48
C LEU A 134 -28.47 -5.18 -17.40
N ILE A 135 -28.10 -6.44 -17.09
CA ILE A 135 -29.05 -7.53 -16.91
C ILE A 135 -30.00 -7.23 -15.75
N THR A 136 -29.47 -6.91 -14.56
CA THR A 136 -30.28 -6.62 -13.37
C THR A 136 -31.21 -5.43 -13.61
N SER A 137 -30.72 -4.35 -14.22
CA SER A 137 -31.55 -3.16 -14.51
C SER A 137 -32.66 -3.41 -15.53
N LEU A 138 -32.39 -4.13 -16.62
CA LEU A 138 -33.40 -4.44 -17.63
C LEU A 138 -34.47 -5.39 -17.08
N ILE A 139 -34.06 -6.44 -16.37
CA ILE A 139 -34.98 -7.40 -15.75
C ILE A 139 -35.78 -6.72 -14.62
N GLY A 140 -35.14 -5.91 -13.77
CA GLY A 140 -35.77 -5.18 -12.69
C GLY A 140 -36.79 -4.15 -13.18
N SER A 141 -36.45 -3.38 -14.22
CA SER A 141 -37.35 -2.41 -14.84
C SER A 141 -38.59 -3.08 -15.44
N GLU A 142 -38.42 -4.21 -16.14
CA GLU A 142 -39.57 -4.97 -16.65
C GLU A 142 -40.42 -5.55 -15.51
N ALA A 143 -39.78 -6.09 -14.47
CA ALA A 143 -40.49 -6.60 -13.30
C ALA A 143 -41.36 -5.52 -12.63
N GLU A 144 -40.82 -4.32 -12.45
CA GLU A 144 -41.57 -3.17 -11.93
C GLU A 144 -42.74 -2.80 -12.85
N SER A 145 -42.51 -2.75 -14.17
CA SER A 145 -43.56 -2.47 -15.16
C SER A 145 -44.69 -3.50 -15.13
N LEU A 146 -44.37 -4.80 -14.99
CA LEU A 146 -45.37 -5.86 -14.88
C LEU A 146 -46.25 -5.69 -13.64
N LEU A 147 -45.66 -5.33 -12.50
CA LEU A 147 -46.39 -5.18 -11.24
C LEU A 147 -47.22 -3.89 -11.19
N VAL A 148 -46.62 -2.76 -11.59
CA VAL A 148 -47.25 -1.44 -11.50
C VAL A 148 -48.23 -1.18 -12.65
N ASN A 149 -47.80 -1.43 -13.90
CA ASN A 149 -48.58 -1.05 -15.08
C ASN A 149 -49.54 -2.16 -15.51
N GLN A 150 -49.08 -3.41 -15.51
CA GLN A 150 -49.88 -4.55 -15.98
C GLN A 150 -50.67 -5.26 -14.88
N LYS A 151 -50.42 -4.94 -13.61
CA LYS A 151 -51.15 -5.44 -12.43
C LYS A 151 -51.31 -6.95 -12.41
N VAL A 152 -50.18 -7.64 -12.54
CA VAL A 152 -50.12 -9.10 -12.44
C VAL A 152 -50.74 -9.59 -11.13
N ALA A 153 -51.59 -10.61 -11.20
CA ALA A 153 -52.43 -11.02 -10.06
C ALA A 153 -51.74 -12.00 -9.11
N ASN A 154 -50.75 -12.75 -9.58
CA ASN A 154 -50.05 -13.75 -8.77
C ASN A 154 -48.66 -14.07 -9.34
N ILE A 155 -47.87 -14.82 -8.57
CA ILE A 155 -46.49 -15.12 -8.94
C ILE A 155 -46.35 -16.01 -10.18
N ALA A 156 -47.32 -16.90 -10.45
CA ALA A 156 -47.28 -17.75 -11.63
C ALA A 156 -47.44 -16.92 -12.91
N GLU A 157 -48.39 -15.98 -12.92
CA GLU A 157 -48.57 -15.03 -14.01
C GLU A 157 -47.35 -14.10 -14.16
N PHE A 158 -46.73 -13.68 -13.05
CA PHE A 158 -45.50 -12.87 -13.09
C PHE A 158 -44.37 -13.63 -13.78
N ILE A 159 -44.14 -14.88 -13.37
CA ILE A 159 -43.11 -15.75 -13.94
C ILE A 159 -43.35 -15.99 -15.43
N GLU A 160 -44.59 -16.27 -15.83
CA GLU A 160 -44.95 -16.49 -17.23
C GLU A 160 -44.57 -15.30 -18.10
N LYS A 161 -44.85 -14.08 -17.64
CA LYS A 161 -44.58 -12.84 -18.37
C LYS A 161 -43.09 -12.45 -18.35
N ILE A 162 -42.42 -12.53 -17.20
CA ILE A 162 -41.03 -12.07 -17.05
C ILE A 162 -40.01 -13.05 -17.66
N LYS A 163 -40.37 -14.33 -17.81
CA LYS A 163 -39.45 -15.38 -18.28
C LYS A 163 -38.79 -15.04 -19.62
N SER A 164 -39.56 -14.56 -20.59
CA SER A 164 -39.04 -14.18 -21.91
C SER A 164 -38.00 -13.05 -21.81
N THR A 165 -38.22 -12.09 -20.92
CA THR A 165 -37.29 -10.99 -20.66
C THR A 165 -36.01 -11.49 -20.01
N ILE A 166 -36.11 -12.38 -19.02
CA ILE A 166 -34.94 -12.99 -18.36
C ILE A 166 -34.12 -13.76 -19.40
N GLU A 167 -34.77 -14.62 -20.19
CA GLU A 167 -34.12 -15.41 -21.24
C GLU A 167 -33.42 -14.53 -22.27
N THR A 168 -34.12 -13.55 -22.82
CA THR A 168 -33.58 -12.64 -23.85
C THR A 168 -32.41 -11.83 -23.31
N THR A 169 -32.56 -11.29 -22.10
CA THR A 169 -31.56 -10.41 -21.49
C THR A 169 -30.30 -11.16 -21.11
N ILE A 170 -30.41 -12.35 -20.52
CA ILE A 170 -29.25 -13.20 -20.18
C ILE A 170 -28.57 -13.71 -21.44
N ASN A 171 -29.34 -14.18 -22.44
CA ASN A 171 -28.75 -14.70 -23.68
C ASN A 171 -27.97 -13.63 -24.45
N ARG A 172 -28.49 -12.40 -24.47
CA ARG A 172 -27.89 -11.28 -25.20
C ARG A 172 -26.67 -10.68 -24.51
N ASN A 173 -26.69 -10.51 -23.19
CA ASN A 173 -25.70 -9.69 -22.49
C ASN A 173 -24.63 -10.50 -21.74
N LEU A 174 -24.83 -11.80 -21.54
CA LEU A 174 -23.91 -12.66 -20.81
C LEU A 174 -23.09 -13.51 -21.79
N SER A 175 -22.09 -12.91 -22.45
CA SER A 175 -21.29 -13.55 -23.51
C SER A 175 -20.44 -14.72 -23.04
N ASP A 176 -20.03 -14.71 -21.77
CA ASP A 176 -18.94 -15.55 -21.27
C ASP A 176 -19.40 -16.96 -20.86
N LEU A 177 -20.72 -17.21 -20.86
CA LEU A 177 -21.29 -18.51 -20.57
C LEU A 177 -21.75 -19.22 -21.85
N GLU A 178 -21.56 -20.53 -21.87
CA GLU A 178 -22.13 -21.39 -22.92
C GLU A 178 -23.66 -21.44 -22.82
N THR A 179 -24.34 -21.74 -23.94
CA THR A 179 -25.82 -21.81 -24.01
C THR A 179 -26.41 -22.73 -22.94
N VAL A 180 -25.75 -23.85 -22.63
CA VAL A 180 -26.21 -24.80 -21.59
C VAL A 180 -26.14 -24.17 -20.20
N GLN A 181 -25.07 -23.44 -19.90
CA GLN A 181 -24.90 -22.75 -18.62
C GLN A 181 -25.90 -21.60 -18.44
N LYS A 182 -26.17 -20.84 -19.52
CA LYS A 182 -27.19 -19.79 -19.50
C LYS A 182 -28.58 -20.36 -19.21
N LYS A 183 -28.93 -21.47 -19.85
CA LYS A 183 -30.21 -22.15 -19.60
C LYS A 183 -30.34 -22.60 -18.15
N SER A 184 -29.29 -23.25 -17.61
CA SER A 184 -29.26 -23.65 -16.19
C SER A 184 -29.46 -22.46 -15.26
N LEU A 185 -28.77 -21.34 -15.52
CA LEU A 185 -28.89 -20.12 -14.73
C LEU A 185 -30.32 -19.55 -14.78
N ILE A 186 -30.93 -19.50 -15.96
CA ILE A 186 -32.32 -19.04 -16.14
C ILE A 186 -33.28 -19.94 -15.34
N ASP A 187 -33.16 -21.26 -15.50
CA ASP A 187 -34.03 -22.22 -14.81
C ASP A 187 -33.90 -22.08 -13.29
N GLU A 188 -32.67 -21.93 -12.78
CA GLU A 188 -32.42 -21.67 -11.35
C GLU A 188 -33.04 -20.36 -10.86
N ILE A 189 -32.95 -19.28 -11.64
CA ILE A 189 -33.59 -17.99 -11.31
C ILE A 189 -35.10 -18.19 -11.20
N ILE A 190 -35.73 -18.80 -12.20
CA ILE A 190 -37.18 -19.03 -12.20
C ILE A 190 -37.62 -19.89 -11.02
N ILE A 191 -36.86 -20.94 -10.70
CA ILE A 191 -37.12 -21.79 -9.54
C ILE A 191 -37.06 -20.99 -8.23
N GLU A 192 -36.03 -20.17 -8.02
CA GLU A 192 -35.93 -19.37 -6.78
C GLU A 192 -37.02 -18.30 -6.71
N VAL A 193 -37.32 -17.64 -7.82
CA VAL A 193 -38.40 -16.64 -7.89
C VAL A 193 -39.75 -17.28 -7.56
N SER A 194 -40.02 -18.51 -8.02
CA SER A 194 -41.29 -19.22 -7.71
C SER A 194 -41.54 -19.47 -6.22
N LYS A 195 -40.51 -19.36 -5.38
CA LYS A 195 -40.61 -19.52 -3.93
C LYS A 195 -40.95 -18.21 -3.20
N LEU A 196 -40.90 -17.07 -3.89
CA LEU A 196 -41.24 -15.78 -3.30
C LEU A 196 -42.75 -15.64 -3.07
N SER A 197 -43.12 -14.80 -2.11
CA SER A 197 -44.51 -14.38 -1.91
C SER A 197 -44.74 -13.02 -2.58
N LEU A 198 -45.77 -12.91 -3.41
CA LEU A 198 -46.20 -11.65 -4.01
C LEU A 198 -47.38 -11.07 -3.23
N ASP A 199 -47.18 -9.91 -2.61
CA ASP A 199 -48.28 -9.10 -2.05
C ASP A 199 -48.66 -8.01 -3.04
N ILE A 200 -49.91 -8.06 -3.52
CA ILE A 200 -50.45 -7.15 -4.52
C ILE A 200 -50.65 -5.74 -3.95
N ASN A 201 -50.67 -5.60 -2.63
CA ASN A 201 -50.81 -4.29 -1.98
C ASN A 201 -49.46 -3.65 -1.67
N ASN A 202 -48.36 -4.43 -1.71
CA ASN A 202 -47.02 -3.95 -1.40
C ASN A 202 -45.96 -4.79 -2.13
N TYR A 203 -45.62 -4.37 -3.34
CA TYR A 203 -44.68 -5.08 -4.20
C TYR A 203 -43.20 -4.86 -3.84
N ASP A 204 -42.86 -3.88 -2.99
CA ASP A 204 -41.47 -3.47 -2.75
C ASP A 204 -40.63 -4.60 -2.17
N SER A 205 -41.19 -5.34 -1.20
CA SER A 205 -40.51 -6.49 -0.59
C SER A 205 -40.28 -7.61 -1.62
N PHE A 206 -41.21 -7.79 -2.55
CA PHE A 206 -41.08 -8.77 -3.62
C PHE A 206 -39.99 -8.35 -4.62
N LEU A 207 -40.02 -7.10 -5.10
CA LEU A 207 -39.02 -6.56 -6.04
C LEU A 207 -37.61 -6.60 -5.46
N ASN A 208 -37.44 -6.23 -4.19
CA ASN A 208 -36.15 -6.33 -3.50
C ASN A 208 -35.65 -7.77 -3.45
N SER A 209 -36.52 -8.73 -3.12
CA SER A 209 -36.17 -10.15 -3.06
C SER A 209 -35.85 -10.71 -4.45
N PHE A 210 -36.62 -10.32 -5.46
CA PHE A 210 -36.42 -10.70 -6.85
C PHE A 210 -35.08 -10.18 -7.39
N ASN A 211 -34.79 -8.89 -7.23
CA ASN A 211 -33.52 -8.29 -7.63
C ASN A 211 -32.33 -8.94 -6.91
N ASN A 212 -32.46 -9.22 -5.61
CA ASN A 212 -31.45 -9.95 -4.85
C ASN A 212 -31.20 -11.36 -5.40
N ILE A 213 -32.23 -12.08 -5.84
CA ILE A 213 -32.05 -13.40 -6.48
C ILE A 213 -31.25 -13.24 -7.77
N ILE A 214 -31.60 -12.28 -8.63
CA ILE A 214 -30.87 -12.02 -9.88
C ILE A 214 -29.39 -11.70 -9.58
N ASP A 215 -29.12 -10.74 -8.70
CA ASP A 215 -27.75 -10.33 -8.36
C ASP A 215 -26.93 -11.46 -7.72
N ASN A 216 -27.54 -12.28 -6.86
CA ASN A 216 -26.88 -13.42 -6.24
C ASN A 216 -26.57 -14.51 -7.26
N LYS A 217 -27.49 -14.80 -8.19
CA LYS A 217 -27.30 -15.80 -9.23
C LYS A 217 -26.28 -15.37 -10.28
N LEU A 218 -26.22 -14.08 -10.60
CA LEU A 218 -25.17 -13.47 -11.42
C LEU A 218 -23.83 -13.34 -10.68
N LYS A 219 -23.81 -13.60 -9.36
CA LYS A 219 -22.63 -13.48 -8.49
C LYS A 219 -22.00 -12.08 -8.54
N SER A 220 -22.80 -11.03 -8.71
CA SER A 220 -22.32 -9.65 -8.90
C SER A 220 -21.43 -9.18 -7.73
N LYS A 221 -21.80 -9.50 -6.48
CA LYS A 221 -21.00 -9.15 -5.29
C LYS A 221 -19.64 -9.87 -5.28
N LEU A 222 -19.59 -11.14 -5.67
CA LEU A 222 -18.34 -11.90 -5.77
C LEU A 222 -17.44 -11.32 -6.87
N LEU A 223 -18.01 -11.03 -8.04
CA LEU A 223 -17.27 -10.41 -9.15
C LEU A 223 -16.69 -9.04 -8.76
N PHE A 224 -17.49 -8.21 -8.10
CA PHE A 224 -17.05 -6.91 -7.60
C PHE A 224 -15.93 -7.04 -6.56
N ASN A 225 -16.06 -7.97 -5.61
CA ASN A 225 -15.02 -8.22 -4.61
C ASN A 225 -13.72 -8.71 -5.27
N ASN A 226 -13.80 -9.65 -6.22
CA ASN A 226 -12.64 -10.11 -6.98
C ASN A 226 -11.98 -8.96 -7.76
N TYR A 227 -12.78 -8.08 -8.37
CA TYR A 227 -12.26 -6.91 -9.08
C TYR A 227 -11.58 -5.92 -8.13
N LYS A 228 -12.18 -5.67 -6.97
CA LYS A 228 -11.61 -4.83 -5.91
C LYS A 228 -10.28 -5.39 -5.40
N GLU A 229 -10.23 -6.69 -5.10
CA GLU A 229 -9.01 -7.39 -4.70
C GLU A 229 -7.96 -7.30 -5.81
N TYR A 230 -8.34 -7.50 -7.07
CA TYR A 230 -7.42 -7.37 -8.19
C TYR A 230 -6.80 -5.95 -8.30
N ILE A 231 -7.60 -4.89 -8.11
CA ILE A 231 -7.10 -3.50 -8.11
C ILE A 231 -6.14 -3.26 -6.93
N MET A 232 -6.47 -3.76 -5.74
CA MET A 232 -5.63 -3.60 -4.54
C MET A 232 -4.30 -4.36 -4.67
N ASP A 233 -4.33 -5.54 -5.30
CA ASP A 233 -3.19 -6.42 -5.48
C ASP A 233 -2.76 -6.53 -6.94
N ARG A 234 -2.71 -5.38 -7.61
CA ARG A 234 -2.40 -5.28 -9.04
C ARG A 234 -1.11 -6.00 -9.40
N GLN A 235 -1.17 -6.76 -10.48
CA GLN A 235 -0.10 -7.65 -10.94
C GLN A 235 0.89 -6.93 -11.84
N GLY A 236 2.11 -7.48 -11.94
CA GLY A 236 3.14 -6.98 -12.83
C GLY A 236 4.21 -6.16 -12.14
N TRP A 237 4.89 -5.32 -12.92
CA TRP A 237 6.05 -4.57 -12.48
C TRP A 237 5.64 -3.25 -11.82
N SER A 238 6.25 -2.96 -10.68
CA SER A 238 6.32 -1.61 -10.13
C SER A 238 7.75 -1.24 -9.77
N VAL A 239 8.04 0.06 -9.73
CA VAL A 239 9.33 0.58 -9.31
C VAL A 239 9.11 1.68 -8.29
N ASP A 240 9.58 1.47 -7.08
CA ASP A 240 9.57 2.50 -6.05
C ASP A 240 10.90 3.25 -6.06
N LEU A 241 10.81 4.57 -6.07
CA LEU A 241 11.93 5.48 -5.81
C LEU A 241 11.70 6.15 -4.47
N ALA A 242 12.74 6.21 -3.64
CA ALA A 242 12.70 7.02 -2.45
C ALA A 242 14.02 7.77 -2.25
N TYR A 243 13.93 8.92 -1.59
CA TYR A 243 15.06 9.72 -1.17
C TYR A 243 14.80 10.21 0.25
N ALA A 244 15.84 10.31 1.07
CA ALA A 244 15.75 10.91 2.39
C ALA A 244 17.04 11.63 2.76
N SER A 245 16.90 12.65 3.61
CA SER A 245 18.00 13.42 4.17
C SER A 245 17.78 13.58 5.67
N LEU A 246 18.85 13.47 6.44
CA LEU A 246 18.88 13.68 7.88
C LEU A 246 19.57 15.00 8.19
N LEU A 247 18.91 15.86 8.96
CA LEU A 247 19.50 16.99 9.67
C LEU A 247 19.70 16.62 11.14
N SER A 248 20.88 16.93 11.67
CA SER A 248 21.18 16.78 13.08
C SER A 248 21.57 18.13 13.69
N PHE A 249 21.09 18.38 14.91
CA PHE A 249 21.37 19.59 15.69
C PHE A 249 22.09 19.20 16.99
N PRO A 250 23.43 18.98 16.94
CA PRO A 250 24.21 18.67 18.13
C PRO A 250 24.04 19.73 19.20
N THR A 251 24.05 19.32 20.48
CA THR A 251 23.82 20.19 21.64
C THR A 251 22.46 20.92 21.63
N ASN A 252 21.52 20.47 20.81
CA ASN A 252 20.20 21.05 20.63
C ASN A 252 20.22 22.54 20.20
N ASN A 253 21.29 22.96 19.50
CA ASN A 253 21.43 24.33 18.99
C ASN A 253 21.00 24.42 17.52
N PHE A 254 19.88 25.08 17.26
CA PHE A 254 19.33 25.25 15.90
C PHE A 254 20.22 26.08 14.96
N ASN A 255 21.15 26.88 15.50
CA ASN A 255 22.12 27.62 14.69
C ASN A 255 23.28 26.74 14.19
N LEU A 256 23.42 25.52 14.72
CA LEU A 256 24.43 24.55 14.33
C LEU A 256 23.77 23.26 13.87
N SER A 257 23.61 23.12 12.56
CA SER A 257 23.07 21.91 11.95
C SER A 257 24.10 21.25 11.05
N TYR A 258 24.09 19.92 11.05
CA TYR A 258 24.80 19.11 10.08
C TYR A 258 23.80 18.32 9.24
N VAL A 259 24.23 17.89 8.06
CA VAL A 259 23.51 16.89 7.26
C VAL A 259 24.33 15.61 7.32
N PRO A 260 24.11 14.71 8.28
CA PRO A 260 24.97 13.55 8.48
C PRO A 260 24.84 12.53 7.37
N ARG A 261 23.64 12.38 6.80
CA ARG A 261 23.32 11.25 5.93
C ARG A 261 22.27 11.62 4.90
N HIS A 262 22.51 11.18 3.67
CA HIS A 262 21.52 11.06 2.61
C HIS A 262 21.32 9.59 2.25
N SER A 263 20.13 9.27 1.75
CA SER A 263 19.89 7.94 1.22
C SER A 263 18.91 7.97 0.05
N PHE A 264 19.20 7.17 -0.97
CA PHE A 264 18.37 6.96 -2.15
C PHE A 264 18.07 5.47 -2.29
N TRP A 265 16.82 5.13 -2.60
CA TRP A 265 16.36 3.76 -2.81
C TRP A 265 15.73 3.63 -4.20
N LEU A 266 16.04 2.51 -4.85
CA LEU A 266 15.38 2.00 -6.04
C LEU A 266 14.92 0.57 -5.75
N THR A 267 13.61 0.32 -5.79
CA THR A 267 13.02 -0.98 -5.45
C THR A 267 12.12 -1.48 -6.57
N PRO A 268 12.66 -2.19 -7.58
CA PRO A 268 11.83 -2.89 -8.55
C PRO A 268 11.08 -4.04 -7.87
N THR A 269 9.81 -4.20 -8.20
CA THR A 269 8.92 -5.22 -7.65
C THR A 269 8.17 -5.89 -8.77
N TYR A 270 7.99 -7.21 -8.68
CA TYR A 270 7.11 -7.97 -9.55
C TYR A 270 6.12 -8.79 -8.72
N ARG A 271 4.84 -8.60 -8.97
CA ARG A 271 3.76 -9.42 -8.39
C ARG A 271 3.24 -10.39 -9.44
N PHE A 272 3.27 -11.68 -9.09
CA PHE A 272 2.86 -12.75 -9.98
C PHE A 272 1.34 -12.89 -10.05
N LYS A 273 0.88 -13.69 -11.02
CA LYS A 273 -0.53 -13.89 -11.32
C LYS A 273 -0.95 -15.35 -11.24
N ASP A 274 -2.26 -15.58 -11.37
CA ASP A 274 -2.90 -16.90 -11.46
C ASP A 274 -2.48 -17.81 -10.29
N LYS A 275 -1.92 -18.98 -10.60
CA LYS A 275 -1.44 -19.97 -9.63
C LYS A 275 -0.34 -19.44 -8.71
N PHE A 276 0.32 -18.35 -9.08
CA PHE A 276 1.38 -17.72 -8.30
C PHE A 276 0.96 -16.36 -7.72
N LYS A 277 -0.34 -16.04 -7.64
CA LYS A 277 -0.81 -14.76 -7.05
C LYS A 277 -0.31 -14.52 -5.62
N PHE A 278 -0.01 -15.60 -4.90
CA PHE A 278 0.56 -15.57 -3.56
C PHE A 278 1.99 -15.04 -3.54
N LEU A 279 2.72 -15.01 -4.67
CA LEU A 279 4.15 -14.72 -4.74
C LEU A 279 4.43 -13.28 -5.20
N LYS A 280 5.35 -12.62 -4.50
CA LYS A 280 5.89 -11.30 -4.82
C LYS A 280 7.41 -11.33 -4.69
N ILE A 281 8.12 -10.80 -5.68
CA ILE A 281 9.58 -10.65 -5.66
C ILE A 281 9.93 -9.17 -5.72
N MET A 282 10.93 -8.77 -4.95
CA MET A 282 11.41 -7.41 -4.86
C MET A 282 12.93 -7.41 -4.97
N GLY A 283 13.48 -6.50 -5.76
CA GLY A 283 14.90 -6.12 -5.71
C GLY A 283 15.04 -4.82 -4.93
N VAL A 284 16.20 -4.56 -4.35
CA VAL A 284 16.52 -3.26 -3.74
C VAL A 284 17.93 -2.87 -4.09
N ILE A 285 18.08 -1.60 -4.45
CA ILE A 285 19.36 -0.89 -4.48
C ILE A 285 19.19 0.33 -3.59
N ARG A 286 20.04 0.47 -2.57
CA ARG A 286 20.12 1.68 -1.76
C ARG A 286 21.52 2.26 -1.89
N TYR A 287 21.61 3.56 -2.06
CA TYR A 287 22.87 4.28 -1.94
C TYR A 287 22.76 5.25 -0.75
N GLU A 288 23.72 5.20 0.16
CA GLU A 288 23.82 6.12 1.29
C GLU A 288 25.14 6.89 1.26
N TRP A 289 25.05 8.19 1.53
CA TRP A 289 26.17 9.12 1.60
C TRP A 289 26.29 9.71 2.98
N TYR A 290 27.46 9.58 3.61
CA TYR A 290 27.69 9.99 4.99
C TYR A 290 28.64 11.17 5.03
N ASN A 291 28.31 12.19 5.82
CA ASN A 291 29.20 13.32 6.08
C ASN A 291 30.30 12.87 7.05
N MET A 292 31.49 12.62 6.49
CA MET A 292 32.61 12.10 7.26
C MET A 292 33.09 13.05 8.36
N ASP A 293 33.01 14.37 8.18
CA ASP A 293 33.43 15.33 9.20
C ASP A 293 32.51 15.29 10.42
N TYR A 294 31.19 15.20 10.19
CA TYR A 294 30.23 15.00 11.27
C TYR A 294 30.53 13.71 12.04
N PHE A 295 30.73 12.61 11.33
CA PHE A 295 30.92 11.31 11.95
C PHE A 295 32.27 11.18 12.66
N LYS A 296 33.36 11.71 12.08
CA LYS A 296 34.67 11.79 12.75
C LYS A 296 34.60 12.62 14.03
N LYS A 297 33.81 13.69 14.04
CA LYS A 297 33.66 14.58 15.20
C LYS A 297 32.87 13.93 16.34
N TYR A 298 31.78 13.25 16.03
CA TYR A 298 30.81 12.79 17.04
C TYR A 298 30.81 11.26 17.27
N PHE A 299 31.53 10.48 16.46
CA PHE A 299 31.58 9.01 16.51
C PHE A 299 33.02 8.51 16.29
N VAL A 300 33.95 9.00 17.11
CA VAL A 300 35.41 8.81 16.95
C VAL A 300 35.82 7.33 16.86
N ASP A 301 35.17 6.47 17.64
CA ASP A 301 35.51 5.04 17.73
C ASP A 301 34.78 4.17 16.69
N SER A 302 33.90 4.76 15.89
CA SER A 302 33.11 4.04 14.89
C SER A 302 33.81 4.02 13.54
N LYS A 303 33.97 2.83 12.96
CA LYS A 303 34.44 2.70 11.58
C LYS A 303 33.31 3.07 10.63
N ILE A 304 33.47 4.17 9.91
CA ILE A 304 32.42 4.75 9.08
C ILE A 304 32.94 4.93 7.67
N TYR A 305 32.05 4.66 6.72
CA TYR A 305 32.35 4.81 5.30
C TYR A 305 31.45 5.88 4.68
N GLU A 306 32.05 6.77 3.89
CA GLU A 306 31.38 7.85 3.17
C GLU A 306 30.30 7.33 2.22
N ASN A 307 30.62 6.30 1.43
CA ASN A 307 29.77 5.78 0.38
C ASN A 307 29.36 4.34 0.68
N ASN A 308 28.05 4.08 0.76
CA ASN A 308 27.52 2.76 1.06
C ASN A 308 26.48 2.36 0.01
N ILE A 309 26.75 1.28 -0.74
CA ILE A 309 25.80 0.72 -1.71
C ILE A 309 25.29 -0.60 -1.15
N ASP A 310 23.98 -0.66 -0.94
CA ASP A 310 23.29 -1.88 -0.57
C ASP A 310 22.52 -2.42 -1.76
N TYR A 311 22.57 -3.74 -1.92
CA TYR A 311 21.90 -4.45 -2.99
C TYR A 311 21.34 -5.75 -2.43
N GLY A 312 20.12 -6.09 -2.84
CA GLY A 312 19.46 -7.25 -2.28
C GLY A 312 18.19 -7.62 -3.01
N PHE A 313 17.58 -8.69 -2.51
CA PHE A 313 16.27 -9.12 -2.96
C PHE A 313 15.44 -9.60 -1.78
N ALA A 314 14.13 -9.58 -1.98
CA ALA A 314 13.17 -10.16 -1.05
C ALA A 314 12.14 -10.98 -1.81
N ILE A 315 11.72 -12.07 -1.19
CA ILE A 315 10.61 -12.90 -1.64
C ILE A 315 9.55 -12.85 -0.57
N SER A 316 8.31 -12.57 -0.96
CA SER A 316 7.16 -12.54 -0.08
C SER A 316 6.09 -13.47 -0.62
N THR A 317 5.55 -14.32 0.24
CA THR A 317 4.41 -15.19 -0.05
C THR A 317 3.25 -14.85 0.86
N GLU A 318 2.05 -14.73 0.32
CA GLU A 318 0.83 -14.39 1.05
C GLU A 318 -0.27 -15.42 0.78
N PHE A 319 -0.70 -16.08 1.84
CA PHE A 319 -1.80 -17.04 1.86
C PHE A 319 -2.85 -16.55 2.85
N ASP A 320 -4.09 -17.05 2.75
CA ASP A 320 -5.22 -16.58 3.56
C ASP A 320 -4.94 -16.55 5.07
N LYS A 321 -4.19 -17.54 5.59
CA LYS A 321 -3.89 -17.66 7.03
C LYS A 321 -2.47 -17.27 7.42
N PHE A 322 -1.54 -17.15 6.47
CA PHE A 322 -0.16 -16.88 6.83
C PHE A 322 0.60 -16.20 5.69
N SER A 323 1.64 -15.46 6.06
CA SER A 323 2.61 -14.92 5.10
C SER A 323 4.03 -15.23 5.53
N ILE A 324 4.90 -15.38 4.54
CA ILE A 324 6.32 -15.61 4.74
C ILE A 324 7.06 -14.56 3.92
N LYS A 325 8.04 -13.91 4.52
CA LYS A 325 8.93 -12.98 3.83
C LYS A 325 10.36 -13.37 4.14
N PHE A 326 11.20 -13.40 3.11
CA PHE A 326 12.64 -13.58 3.27
C PHE A 326 13.37 -12.47 2.52
N GLU A 327 14.34 -11.86 3.18
CA GLU A 327 15.11 -10.74 2.66
C GLU A 327 16.60 -11.04 2.77
N LEU A 328 17.37 -10.78 1.72
CA LEU A 328 18.83 -10.85 1.69
C LEU A 328 19.38 -9.53 1.14
N VAL A 329 20.34 -8.93 1.83
CA VAL A 329 20.94 -7.64 1.42
C VAL A 329 22.45 -7.66 1.71
N GLY A 330 23.25 -7.41 0.69
CA GLY A 330 24.67 -7.12 0.84
C GLY A 330 24.91 -5.61 0.86
N ARG A 331 25.93 -5.17 1.59
CA ARG A 331 26.42 -3.79 1.64
C ARG A 331 27.88 -3.77 1.20
N ARG A 332 28.20 -2.87 0.28
CA ARG A 332 29.57 -2.48 -0.05
C ARG A 332 29.80 -1.05 0.41
N SER A 333 30.84 -0.87 1.20
CA SER A 333 31.19 0.40 1.82
C SER A 333 32.57 0.85 1.37
N GLU A 334 32.72 2.14 1.07
CA GLU A 334 33.94 2.72 0.50
C GLU A 334 34.19 4.14 1.01
N THR A 335 35.46 4.50 1.23
CA THR A 335 35.89 5.87 1.58
C THR A 335 37.26 6.15 1.01
N GLU A 336 37.46 7.36 0.52
CA GLU A 336 38.75 7.86 0.05
C GLU A 336 39.31 8.83 1.08
N ILE A 337 40.53 8.54 1.55
CA ILE A 337 41.20 9.31 2.60
C ILE A 337 42.41 9.99 1.95
N PRO A 338 42.52 11.33 1.98
CA PRO A 338 43.70 12.02 1.45
C PRO A 338 44.92 11.64 2.29
N VAL A 339 46.00 11.20 1.64
CA VAL A 339 47.24 10.75 2.31
C VAL A 339 48.46 11.62 1.98
N GLY A 340 48.34 12.53 1.03
CA GLY A 340 49.42 13.47 0.67
C GLY A 340 49.27 13.96 -0.76
N THR A 341 50.35 14.49 -1.30
CA THR A 341 50.46 14.87 -2.71
C THR A 341 51.63 14.15 -3.37
N ASP A 342 51.54 13.87 -4.66
CA ASP A 342 52.68 13.39 -5.43
C ASP A 342 53.67 14.53 -5.75
N SER A 343 54.74 14.20 -6.49
CA SER A 343 55.76 15.17 -6.92
C SER A 343 55.26 16.24 -7.88
N GLU A 344 54.08 16.05 -8.50
CA GLU A 344 53.44 16.99 -9.42
C GLU A 344 52.37 17.84 -8.72
N GLY A 345 52.12 17.60 -7.44
CA GLY A 345 51.13 18.31 -6.64
C GLY A 345 49.72 17.73 -6.72
N ASN A 346 49.53 16.55 -7.33
CA ASN A 346 48.24 15.88 -7.35
C ASN A 346 47.95 15.26 -5.98
N GLU A 347 46.72 15.39 -5.47
CA GLU A 347 46.31 14.73 -4.23
C GLU A 347 46.28 13.21 -4.39
N LEU A 348 46.89 12.51 -3.45
CA LEU A 348 46.89 11.06 -3.35
C LEU A 348 45.86 10.62 -2.32
N TYR A 349 45.08 9.59 -2.67
CA TYR A 349 44.05 9.03 -1.81
C TYR A 349 44.33 7.57 -1.49
N LYS A 350 44.11 7.18 -0.23
CA LYS A 350 43.97 5.79 0.19
C LYS A 350 42.50 5.41 0.17
N ARG A 351 42.15 4.40 -0.61
CA ARG A 351 40.80 3.83 -0.62
C ARG A 351 40.67 2.75 0.44
N GLU A 352 39.69 2.88 1.32
CA GLU A 352 39.31 1.85 2.29
C GLU A 352 37.94 1.28 1.94
N ASN A 353 37.82 -0.05 1.97
CA ASN A 353 36.59 -0.75 1.62
C ASN A 353 36.15 -1.69 2.75
N SER A 354 34.86 -2.00 2.79
CA SER A 354 34.28 -3.09 3.59
C SER A 354 33.09 -3.72 2.88
N SER A 355 32.73 -4.92 3.33
CA SER A 355 31.51 -5.61 2.94
C SER A 355 30.79 -6.14 4.16
N ASP A 356 29.46 -6.03 4.16
CA ASP A 356 28.61 -6.54 5.22
C ASP A 356 27.36 -7.22 4.62
N PHE A 357 26.69 -8.06 5.38
CA PHE A 357 25.55 -8.85 4.92
C PHE A 357 24.44 -8.95 5.97
N GLN A 358 23.22 -8.67 5.52
CA GLN A 358 22.00 -8.74 6.31
C GLN A 358 21.04 -9.76 5.70
N TYR A 359 20.36 -10.50 6.57
CA TYR A 359 19.24 -11.35 6.17
C TYR A 359 18.12 -11.28 7.21
N LEU A 360 16.88 -11.41 6.76
CA LEU A 360 15.71 -11.40 7.64
C LEU A 360 14.65 -12.35 7.10
N GLY A 361 14.25 -13.32 7.91
CA GLY A 361 13.05 -14.12 7.70
C GLY A 361 11.93 -13.63 8.62
N SER A 362 10.74 -13.45 8.07
CA SER A 362 9.53 -13.09 8.81
C SER A 362 8.41 -14.08 8.47
N PHE A 363 7.71 -14.53 9.50
CA PHE A 363 6.54 -15.39 9.43
C PHE A 363 5.39 -14.70 10.16
N ASN A 364 4.26 -14.53 9.48
CA ASN A 364 3.04 -14.03 10.11
C ASN A 364 1.93 -15.07 10.00
N TYR A 365 1.17 -15.28 11.06
CA TYR A 365 0.04 -16.18 11.12
C TYR A 365 -1.21 -15.45 11.64
N ASN A 366 -2.27 -15.46 10.85
CA ASN A 366 -3.56 -14.89 11.20
C ASN A 366 -4.30 -15.89 12.10
N LEU A 367 -4.29 -15.64 13.40
CA LEU A 367 -5.08 -16.41 14.37
C LEU A 367 -6.58 -16.15 14.19
N SER A 368 -6.93 -14.92 13.79
CA SER A 368 -8.24 -14.48 13.34
C SER A 368 -8.09 -13.27 12.40
N ASP A 369 -9.20 -12.75 11.86
CA ASP A 369 -9.21 -11.52 11.05
C ASP A 369 -8.67 -10.28 11.80
N GLN A 370 -8.52 -10.38 13.12
CA GLN A 370 -8.15 -9.30 14.01
C GLN A 370 -6.86 -9.59 14.80
N ILE A 371 -6.32 -10.79 14.74
CA ILE A 371 -5.18 -11.18 15.59
C ILE A 371 -4.12 -11.83 14.71
N ILE A 372 -2.94 -11.22 14.67
CA ILE A 372 -1.80 -11.66 13.87
C ILE A 372 -0.62 -11.95 14.79
N LEU A 373 -0.14 -13.19 14.77
CA LEU A 373 1.12 -13.59 15.41
C LEU A 373 2.26 -13.43 14.39
N SER A 374 3.28 -12.67 14.74
CA SER A 374 4.42 -12.39 13.89
C SER A 374 5.71 -12.84 14.56
N TYR A 375 6.53 -13.57 13.82
CA TYR A 375 7.89 -13.95 14.24
C TYR A 375 8.89 -13.50 13.18
N SER A 376 9.98 -12.85 13.60
CA SER A 376 11.07 -12.45 12.71
C SER A 376 12.42 -12.85 13.28
N LEU A 377 13.26 -13.44 12.44
CA LEU A 377 14.60 -13.92 12.78
C LEU A 377 15.60 -13.52 11.70
N GLY A 378 16.74 -12.99 12.09
CA GLY A 378 17.75 -12.57 11.12
C GLY A 378 18.97 -11.92 11.73
N ASN A 379 19.75 -11.28 10.87
CA ASN A 379 20.90 -10.47 11.23
C ASN A 379 20.81 -9.12 10.51
N ARG A 380 21.07 -8.01 11.20
CA ARG A 380 21.23 -6.68 10.58
C ARG A 380 22.68 -6.40 10.22
N PHE A 381 22.91 -5.40 9.37
CA PHE A 381 24.24 -4.82 9.20
C PHE A 381 24.79 -4.37 10.57
N GLN A 382 26.11 -4.40 10.71
CA GLN A 382 26.81 -3.85 11.87
C GLN A 382 26.43 -2.38 12.02
N PRO A 383 25.66 -2.01 13.06
CA PRO A 383 25.26 -0.64 13.24
C PRO A 383 26.45 0.22 13.69
N ILE A 384 26.42 1.51 13.34
CA ILE A 384 27.38 2.50 13.87
C ILE A 384 27.28 2.55 15.41
N LEU A 385 26.05 2.45 15.92
CA LEU A 385 25.74 2.39 17.35
C LEU A 385 25.59 0.93 17.80
N ASN A 386 26.49 0.44 18.66
CA ASN A 386 26.50 -0.92 19.23
C ASN A 386 26.75 -2.04 18.20
N PRO A 387 27.97 -2.12 17.61
CA PRO A 387 28.28 -3.05 16.52
C PRO A 387 28.12 -4.53 16.87
N ASP A 388 28.20 -4.90 18.15
CA ASP A 388 28.10 -6.29 18.62
C ASP A 388 26.67 -6.85 18.63
N ASN A 389 25.65 -6.00 18.49
CA ASN A 389 24.26 -6.41 18.56
C ASN A 389 23.65 -6.45 17.16
N THR A 390 23.82 -7.56 16.44
CA THR A 390 23.30 -7.69 15.07
C THR A 390 22.16 -8.72 14.94
N LEU A 391 21.96 -9.58 15.95
CA LEU A 391 20.88 -10.56 15.94
C LEU A 391 19.50 -9.88 16.03
N VAL A 392 18.59 -10.28 15.15
CA VAL A 392 17.18 -9.91 15.19
C VAL A 392 16.39 -11.16 15.56
N SER A 393 15.67 -11.12 16.68
CA SER A 393 14.71 -12.15 17.08
C SER A 393 13.53 -11.47 17.76
N LEU A 394 12.40 -11.39 17.05
CA LEU A 394 11.20 -10.69 17.51
C LEU A 394 9.99 -11.60 17.39
N LEU A 395 9.28 -11.78 18.50
CA LEU A 395 7.94 -12.36 18.54
C LEU A 395 6.97 -11.26 18.93
N SER A 396 5.95 -11.01 18.11
CA SER A 396 4.92 -10.02 18.38
C SER A 396 3.52 -10.56 18.12
N LEU A 397 2.56 -10.06 18.89
CA LEU A 397 1.14 -10.34 18.73
C LEU A 397 0.43 -9.01 18.47
N ASN A 398 -0.16 -8.87 17.28
CA ASN A 398 -0.80 -7.65 16.84
C ASN A 398 -2.32 -7.82 16.88
N PHE A 399 -3.02 -6.86 17.49
CA PHE A 399 -4.48 -6.81 17.55
C PHE A 399 -4.98 -5.68 16.63
N GLY A 400 -5.74 -6.04 15.62
CA GLY A 400 -6.50 -5.11 14.78
C GLY A 400 -7.91 -4.95 15.32
N PHE A 401 -8.31 -3.73 15.64
CA PHE A 401 -9.73 -3.42 15.84
C PHE A 401 -10.40 -3.47 14.46
N GLY A 402 -11.16 -4.53 14.20
CA GLY A 402 -11.65 -4.86 12.86
C GLY A 402 -12.47 -3.75 12.22
N THR A 403 -12.53 -3.77 10.89
CA THR A 403 -13.45 -2.94 10.09
C THR A 403 -14.90 -3.28 10.49
N PRO A 404 -15.80 -2.28 10.61
CA PRO A 404 -17.21 -2.56 10.85
C PRO A 404 -17.74 -3.57 9.82
N THR A 405 -18.23 -4.70 10.31
CA THR A 405 -18.98 -5.68 9.52
C THR A 405 -20.37 -5.14 9.20
N GLU A 406 -21.04 -5.66 8.16
CA GLU A 406 -22.46 -5.36 7.88
C GLU A 406 -23.35 -5.54 9.12
N LYS A 407 -23.03 -6.49 10.01
CA LYS A 407 -23.75 -6.72 11.27
C LYS A 407 -23.54 -5.64 12.34
N THR A 408 -22.40 -4.93 12.29
CA THR A 408 -22.09 -3.80 13.19
C THR A 408 -22.52 -2.46 12.61
N LEU A 409 -22.82 -2.41 11.31
CA LEU A 409 -23.43 -1.30 10.59
C LEU A 409 -24.96 -1.48 10.54
N ASP A 410 -25.57 -1.86 11.67
CA ASP A 410 -27.02 -1.90 11.80
C ASP A 410 -27.55 -0.46 11.73
N LEU A 411 -27.77 0.03 10.51
CA LEU A 411 -28.25 1.38 10.18
C LEU A 411 -29.74 1.58 10.56
N MET A 412 -30.35 0.60 11.24
CA MET A 412 -31.74 0.61 11.69
C MET A 412 -31.88 0.57 13.22
N LYS A 413 -30.95 1.20 13.95
CA LYS A 413 -31.18 1.64 15.33
C LYS A 413 -31.15 3.16 15.45
#